data_AF-A0A2E8P5D9-F1
#
_entry.id   AF-A0A2E8P5D9-F1
#
_cell.length_a   1.000
_cell.length_b   1.000
_cell.length_c   1.000
_cell.angle_alpha   90.00
_cell.angle_beta   90.00
_cell.angle_gamma   90.00
#
_symmetry.space_group_name_H-M   'P 1'
#
loop_
_entity.id
_entity.type
_entity.pdbx_description
1 polymer ?
#
loop_
_entity_poly.entity_id
_entity_poly.type
_entity_poly.pdbx_seq_one_letter_code
_entity_poly.pdbx_strand_id
1 'polypeptide(L)'
;MAPPGPDAPNAQGRDVLLVDDVLFTGRTARAALDAVLQYGRPRTIRLAVLIDRGHREVPVHPDFVGRVVPTKHAERVVVDPDVPEVYLEE
;
A
#
# COMPACT_ATOMS: atom_id res chain seq x y z
N MET A 1 19.21 -0.45 -0.85
CA MET A 1 18.47 0.70 -1.40
C MET A 1 19.28 1.94 -1.10
N ALA A 2 19.49 2.83 -2.07
CA ALA A 2 20.26 4.06 -1.86
C ALA A 2 19.49 5.02 -0.92
N PRO A 3 20.18 5.84 -0.11
CA PRO A 3 19.51 6.82 0.73
C PRO A 3 18.73 7.84 -0.13
N PRO A 4 17.71 8.49 0.44
CA PRO A 4 16.94 9.50 -0.27
C PRO A 4 17.81 10.67 -0.75
N GLY A 5 17.50 11.20 -1.94
CA GLY A 5 18.14 12.42 -2.44
C GLY A 5 17.80 13.67 -1.61
N PRO A 6 18.46 14.81 -1.85
CA PRO A 6 18.27 16.04 -1.07
C PRO A 6 16.83 16.59 -1.10
N ASP A 7 16.07 16.30 -2.16
CA ASP A 7 14.67 16.73 -2.32
C ASP A 7 13.66 15.72 -1.78
N ALA A 8 14.14 14.68 -1.09
CA ALA A 8 13.31 13.66 -0.51
C ALA A 8 12.39 14.21 0.59
N PRO A 9 11.14 13.73 0.67
CA PRO A 9 10.23 14.14 1.73
C PRO A 9 10.78 13.75 3.11
N ASN A 10 10.77 14.68 4.07
CA ASN A 10 11.17 14.42 5.44
C ASN A 10 9.99 13.89 6.28
N ALA A 11 10.08 12.65 6.76
CA ALA A 11 9.03 12.00 7.55
C ALA A 11 9.10 12.33 9.04
N GLN A 12 10.14 13.01 9.54
CA GLN A 12 10.36 13.25 10.96
C GLN A 12 9.16 13.95 11.63
N GLY A 13 8.56 13.28 12.62
CA GLY A 13 7.45 13.79 13.40
C GLY A 13 6.16 14.04 12.59
N ARG A 14 6.06 13.54 11.36
CA ARG A 14 4.87 13.69 10.48
C ARG A 14 3.92 12.50 10.61
N ASP A 15 2.65 12.70 10.27
CA ASP A 15 1.75 11.59 9.98
C ASP A 15 1.91 11.20 8.52
N VAL A 16 2.20 9.93 8.27
CA VAL A 16 2.39 9.39 6.92
C VAL A 16 1.22 8.47 6.59
N LEU A 17 0.58 8.72 5.45
CA LEU A 17 -0.42 7.82 4.87
C LEU A 17 0.19 7.17 3.63
N LEU A 18 0.45 5.87 3.72
CA LEU A 18 0.74 5.04 2.56
C LEU A 18 -0.57 4.78 1.82
N VAL A 19 -0.56 4.94 0.50
CA VAL A 19 -1.72 4.72 -0.37
C VAL A 19 -1.32 3.72 -1.43
N ASP A 20 -2.11 2.66 -1.58
CA ASP A 20 -1.92 1.64 -2.62
C ASP A 20 -3.26 1.35 -3.31
N ASP A 21 -3.21 0.88 -4.55
CA ASP A 21 -4.41 0.53 -5.29
C ASP A 21 -4.99 -0.81 -4.80
N VAL A 22 -4.16 -1.85 -4.71
CA VAL A 22 -4.58 -3.21 -4.38
C VAL A 22 -3.66 -3.83 -3.34
N LEU A 23 -4.22 -4.18 -2.18
CA LEU A 23 -3.51 -4.95 -1.17
C LEU A 23 -3.69 -6.45 -1.37
N PHE A 24 -2.61 -7.12 -1.77
CA PHE A 24 -2.52 -8.57 -1.98
C PHE A 24 -1.67 -9.26 -0.90
N THR A 25 -0.49 -9.77 -1.23
CA THR A 25 0.38 -10.48 -0.27
C THR A 25 0.88 -9.59 0.88
N GLY A 26 0.86 -8.26 0.69
CA GLY A 26 1.31 -7.26 1.66
C GLY A 26 2.81 -6.92 1.57
N ARG A 27 3.56 -7.54 0.65
CA ARG A 27 5.01 -7.32 0.53
C ARG A 27 5.37 -5.89 0.09
N THR A 28 4.61 -5.30 -0.83
CA THR A 28 4.79 -3.89 -1.24
C THR A 28 4.58 -2.94 -0.08
N ALA A 29 3.47 -3.09 0.65
CA ALA A 29 3.19 -2.29 1.84
C ALA A 29 4.27 -2.45 2.93
N ARG A 30 4.76 -3.67 3.16
CA ARG A 30 5.88 -3.92 4.11
C ARG A 30 7.15 -3.20 3.67
N ALA A 31 7.51 -3.26 2.39
CA ALA A 31 8.67 -2.57 1.85
C ALA A 31 8.52 -1.04 1.94
N ALA A 32 7.31 -0.51 1.69
CA ALA A 32 7.01 0.91 1.84
C ALA A 32 7.12 1.38 3.30
N LEU A 33 6.65 0.57 4.27
CA LEU A 33 6.85 0.84 5.69
C LEU A 33 8.34 0.95 6.05
N ASP A 34 9.17 0.02 5.57
CA ASP A 34 10.62 0.07 5.77
C ASP A 34 11.28 1.25 5.06
N ALA A 35 10.77 1.63 3.89
CA ALA A 35 11.24 2.78 3.14
C ALA A 35 10.97 4.07 3.90
N VAL A 36 9.75 4.31 4.41
CA VAL A 36 9.40 5.53 5.17
C VAL A 36 10.35 5.78 6.33
N LEU A 37 10.79 4.73 7.03
CA LEU A 37 11.73 4.85 8.15
C LEU A 37 13.14 5.32 7.75
N GLN A 38 13.49 5.25 6.46
CA GLN A 38 14.74 5.81 5.93
C GLN A 38 14.65 7.32 5.71
N TYR A 39 13.43 7.89 5.68
CA TYR A 39 13.17 9.32 5.52
C TYR A 39 12.94 10.05 6.85
N GLY A 40 12.98 9.34 7.99
CA GLY A 40 12.86 9.90 9.33
C GLY A 40 12.05 9.02 10.28
N ARG A 41 11.72 9.56 11.46
CA ARG A 41 10.84 8.91 12.44
C ARG A 41 9.46 9.56 12.41
N PRO A 42 8.50 9.02 11.65
CA PRO A 42 7.14 9.54 11.63
C PRO A 42 6.45 9.36 12.98
N ARG A 43 5.48 10.24 13.25
CA ARG A 43 4.61 10.16 14.42
C ARG A 43 3.62 9.02 14.30
N THR A 44 3.07 8.84 13.11
CA THR A 44 2.17 7.73 12.74
C THR A 44 2.46 7.31 11.31
N ILE A 45 2.29 6.02 11.02
CA ILE A 45 2.20 5.51 9.65
C ILE A 45 0.88 4.74 9.55
N ARG A 46 0.06 5.10 8.58
CA ARG A 46 -1.20 4.42 8.27
C ARG A 46 -1.19 3.94 6.84
N LEU A 47 -2.02 2.95 6.53
CA LEU A 47 -2.16 2.36 5.20
C LEU A 47 -3.62 2.49 4.73
N ALA A 48 -3.82 3.15 3.60
CA ALA A 48 -5.08 3.21 2.87
C ALA A 48 -4.96 2.44 1.55
N VAL A 49 -5.96 1.62 1.25
CA VAL A 49 -5.97 0.81 0.02
C VAL A 49 -7.33 0.92 -0.64
N LEU A 50 -7.35 1.02 -1.97
CA LEU A 50 -8.62 1.05 -2.70
C LEU A 50 -9.29 -0.33 -2.62
N ILE A 51 -8.56 -1.39 -2.92
CA ILE A 51 -9.05 -2.78 -2.88
C ILE A 51 -8.21 -3.62 -1.93
N ASP A 52 -8.89 -4.34 -1.04
CA ASP A 52 -8.31 -5.45 -0.30
C ASP A 52 -8.75 -6.76 -0.95
N ARG A 53 -7.80 -7.51 -1.52
CA ARG A 53 -8.10 -8.79 -2.17
C ARG A 53 -7.74 -10.05 -1.36
N GLY A 54 -7.32 -9.86 -0.09
CA GLY A 54 -6.90 -10.95 0.80
C GLY A 54 -5.53 -11.55 0.48
N HIS A 55 -5.33 -12.82 0.87
CA HIS A 55 -4.10 -13.62 0.64
C HIS A 55 -2.82 -13.03 1.25
N ARG A 56 -2.92 -12.50 2.46
CA ARG A 56 -1.76 -11.95 3.19
C ARG A 56 -0.70 -13.01 3.43
N GLU A 57 0.55 -12.68 3.14
CA GLU A 57 1.73 -13.47 3.48
C GLU A 57 2.58 -12.82 4.57
N VAL A 58 2.32 -11.53 4.84
CA VAL A 58 2.94 -10.76 5.92
C VAL A 58 1.86 -10.11 6.78
N PRO A 59 2.12 -9.84 8.08
CA PRO A 59 1.12 -9.32 9.01
C PRO A 59 0.89 -7.81 8.82
N VAL A 60 0.44 -7.41 7.64
CA VAL A 60 0.09 -6.01 7.30
C VAL A 60 -1.42 -5.91 7.11
N HIS A 61 -2.03 -4.98 7.84
CA HIS A 61 -3.45 -4.66 7.75
C HIS A 61 -3.61 -3.18 7.39
N PRO A 62 -4.48 -2.84 6.43
CA PRO A 62 -4.79 -1.46 6.11
C PRO A 62 -5.67 -0.85 7.20
N ASP A 63 -5.45 0.43 7.51
CA ASP A 63 -6.32 1.22 8.37
C ASP A 63 -7.60 1.66 7.63
N PHE A 64 -7.50 1.82 6.31
CA PHE A 64 -8.60 2.22 5.44
C PHE A 64 -8.68 1.31 4.23
N VAL A 65 -9.88 0.80 3.94
CA VAL A 65 -10.16 -0.05 2.79
C VAL A 65 -11.34 0.53 2.03
N GLY A 66 -11.17 0.78 0.73
CA GLY A 66 -12.28 1.17 -0.13
C GLY A 66 -13.29 0.03 -0.28
N ARG A 67 -12.82 -1.14 -0.76
CA ARG A 67 -13.64 -2.35 -0.86
C ARG A 67 -12.83 -3.62 -0.61
N VAL A 68 -13.42 -4.58 0.12
CA VAL A 68 -12.90 -5.94 0.21
C VAL A 68 -13.48 -6.77 -0.93
N VAL A 69 -12.62 -7.38 -1.75
CA VAL A 69 -13.00 -8.21 -2.89
C VAL A 69 -12.32 -9.57 -2.75
N PRO A 70 -13.03 -10.59 -2.23
CA PRO A 70 -12.50 -11.95 -2.20
C PRO A 70 -12.15 -12.42 -3.61
N THR A 71 -10.94 -12.94 -3.79
CA THR A 71 -10.46 -13.44 -5.09
C THR A 71 -9.88 -14.83 -4.93
N LYS A 72 -9.79 -15.59 -6.02
CA LYS A 72 -8.87 -16.72 -6.13
C LYS A 72 -7.44 -16.21 -6.26
N HIS A 73 -6.48 -17.07 -5.98
CA HIS A 73 -5.07 -16.71 -6.09
C HIS A 73 -4.62 -16.44 -7.54
N ALA A 74 -5.26 -17.09 -8.53
CA ALA A 74 -4.96 -16.90 -9.95
C ALA A 74 -5.56 -15.62 -10.53
N GLU A 75 -6.69 -15.16 -9.98
CA GLU A 75 -7.37 -13.96 -10.48
C GLU A 75 -6.47 -12.72 -10.30
N ARG A 76 -6.63 -11.72 -11.17
CA ARG A 76 -5.96 -10.43 -11.07
C ARG A 76 -6.98 -9.32 -10.85
N VAL A 77 -6.73 -8.46 -9.89
CA VAL A 77 -7.47 -7.19 -9.75
C VAL A 77 -6.77 -6.17 -10.61
N VAL A 78 -7.52 -5.52 -11.50
CA VAL A 78 -7.04 -4.40 -12.30
C VAL A 78 -7.77 -3.14 -11.87
N VAL A 79 -6.98 -2.10 -11.61
CA VAL A 79 -7.46 -0.75 -11.31
C VAL A 79 -7.04 0.12 -12.47
N ASP A 80 -8.03 0.67 -13.17
CA ASP A 80 -7.79 1.63 -14.24
C ASP A 80 -7.71 3.05 -13.63
N PRO A 81 -6.65 3.83 -13.89
CA PRO A 81 -6.53 5.19 -13.36
C PRO A 81 -7.30 6.23 -14.17
N ASP A 82 -7.63 5.94 -15.43
CA ASP A 82 -8.29 6.87 -16.37
C ASP A 82 -9.81 6.69 -16.35
N VAL A 83 -10.29 5.49 -16.01
CA VAL A 83 -11.70 5.22 -15.70
C VAL A 83 -11.85 4.69 -14.29
N PRO A 84 -12.85 5.14 -13.49
CA PRO A 84 -13.01 4.76 -12.09
C PRO A 84 -13.62 3.35 -11.94
N GLU A 85 -13.02 2.37 -12.61
CA GLU A 85 -13.48 0.99 -12.68
C GLU A 85 -12.42 0.05 -12.09
N VAL A 86 -12.93 -1.00 -11.43
CA VAL A 86 -12.13 -2.09 -10.88
C VAL A 86 -12.74 -3.38 -11.41
N TYR A 87 -11.93 -4.19 -12.09
CA TYR A 87 -12.38 -5.45 -12.67
C TYR A 87 -11.44 -6.61 -12.31
N LEU A 88 -11.97 -7.82 -12.45
CA LEU A 88 -11.24 -9.07 -12.22
C LEU A 88 -10.92 -9.70 -13.57
N GLU A 89 -9.66 -10.07 -13.76
CA GLU A 89 -9.20 -10.91 -14.86
C GLU A 89 -8.91 -12.32 -14.33
N GLU A 90 -9.21 -13.35 -15.13
CA GLU A 90 -8.91 -14.76 -14.81
C GLU A 90 -7.45 -15.15 -15.08
#